data_AF-A0A318NGH1-F1
#
_entry.id   AF-A0A318NGH1-F1
#
_cell.length_a   1.000
_cell.length_b   1.000
_cell.length_c   1.000
_cell.angle_alpha   90.00
_cell.angle_beta   90.00
_cell.angle_gamma   90.00
#
_symmetry.space_group_name_H-M   'P 1'
#
loop_
_entity.id
_entity.type
_entity.pdbx_description
1 polymer ?
#
loop_
_entity_poly.entity_id
_entity_poly.type
_entity_poly.pdbx_seq_one_letter_code
_entity_poly.pdbx_strand_id
1 'polypeptide(L)' 'MTSPLDTLPKIGAPATRALHGAGYTTLRQLAGVPRSDLAKLHGMGPKALGILQAALEQHNLGLG' A
#
# COMPACT_ATOMS: atom_id res chain seq x y z
N MET A 1 1.01 15.59 -14.32
CA MET A 1 2.17 14.67 -14.18
C MET A 1 1.82 13.71 -13.05
N THR A 2 1.30 12.52 -13.33
CA THR A 2 0.97 11.54 -12.28
C THR A 2 2.26 10.97 -11.71
N SER A 3 2.50 11.14 -10.42
CA SER A 3 3.72 10.64 -9.78
C SER A 3 3.54 9.17 -9.39
N PRO A 4 4.62 8.37 -9.24
CA PRO A 4 4.52 6.97 -8.81
C PRO A 4 3.86 6.79 -7.43
N LEU A 5 3.84 7.84 -6.61
CA LEU A 5 3.16 7.89 -5.33
C LEU A 5 1.64 8.05 -5.43
N ASP A 6 1.13 8.54 -6.57
CA ASP A 6 -0.29 8.77 -6.82
C ASP A 6 -0.99 7.49 -7.35
N THR A 7 -0.26 6.39 -7.52
CA THR A 7 -0.79 5.11 -7.97
C THR A 7 -0.36 3.99 -7.02
N LEU A 8 -1.23 3.00 -6.81
CA LEU A 8 -0.86 1.80 -6.06
C LEU A 8 0.04 0.90 -6.91
N PRO A 9 1.08 0.26 -6.32
CA PRO A 9 1.92 -0.68 -7.03
C PRO A 9 1.11 -1.92 -7.45
N LYS A 10 1.67 -2.71 -8.37
CA LYS A 10 1.05 -3.96 -8.84
C LYS A 10 1.03 -5.00 -7.71
N ILE A 11 -0.06 -5.02 -6.96
CA ILE A 11 -0.40 -6.03 -5.95
C ILE A 11 -1.58 -6.87 -6.44
N GLY A 12 -1.85 -8.00 -5.79
CA GLY A 12 -2.94 -8.89 -6.19
C GLY A 12 -4.31 -8.20 -6.14
N ALA A 13 -5.26 -8.64 -6.95
CA ALA A 13 -6.60 -8.04 -6.99
C ALA A 13 -7.32 -7.98 -5.62
N PRO A 14 -7.21 -8.96 -4.70
CA PRO A 14 -7.78 -8.85 -3.36
C PRO A 14 -7.16 -7.71 -2.55
N ALA A 15 -5.84 -7.58 -2.62
CA ALA A 15 -5.06 -6.57 -1.96
C ALA A 15 -5.42 -5.15 -2.44
N THR A 16 -5.51 -4.94 -3.76
CA THR A 16 -5.95 -3.66 -4.33
C THR A 16 -7.37 -3.31 -3.90
N ARG A 17 -8.30 -4.26 -3.95
CA ARG A 17 -9.69 -4.03 -3.51
C ARG A 17 -9.78 -3.69 -2.03
N ALA A 18 -8.98 -4.34 -1.18
CA ALA A 18 -8.94 -4.07 0.24
C ALA A 18 -8.49 -2.63 0.55
N LEU A 19 -7.42 -2.17 -0.13
CA LEU A 19 -6.94 -0.79 -0.02
C LEU A 19 -7.99 0.22 -0.49
N HIS A 20 -8.56 0.01 -1.68
CA HIS A 20 -9.60 0.88 -2.21
C HIS A 20 -10.84 0.92 -1.30
N GLY A 21 -11.27 -0.22 -0.76
CA GLY A 21 -12.38 -0.32 0.19
C GLY A 21 -12.10 0.39 1.52
N ALA A 22 -10.83 0.46 1.93
CA ALA A 22 -10.38 1.23 3.09
C ALA A 22 -10.13 2.72 2.76
N GLY A 23 -10.37 3.17 1.53
CA GLY A 23 -10.17 4.56 1.10
C GLY A 23 -8.75 4.90 0.63
N TYR A 24 -7.84 3.92 0.61
CA TYR A 24 -6.48 4.05 0.10
C TYR A 24 -6.47 3.83 -1.41
N THR A 25 -6.33 4.89 -2.18
CA THR A 25 -6.27 4.87 -3.64
C THR A 25 -4.86 5.15 -4.17
N THR A 26 -3.96 5.66 -3.33
CA THR A 26 -2.60 6.02 -3.71
C THR A 26 -1.57 5.47 -2.74
N LEU A 27 -0.33 5.28 -3.22
CA LEU A 27 0.77 4.80 -2.40
C LEU A 27 1.16 5.81 -1.30
N ARG A 28 1.07 7.12 -1.58
CA ARG A 28 1.36 8.17 -0.59
C ARG A 28 0.51 8.05 0.66
N GLN A 29 -0.77 7.68 0.52
CA GLN A 29 -1.68 7.59 1.66
C GLN A 29 -1.31 6.46 2.63
N LEU A 30 -0.45 5.54 2.21
CA LEU A 30 0.05 4.42 3.02
C LEU A 30 1.31 4.78 3.80
N ALA A 31 1.97 5.90 3.47
CA ALA A 31 3.17 6.34 4.17
C ALA A 31 2.86 6.64 5.65
N GLY A 32 3.56 5.97 6.56
CA GLY A 32 3.36 6.07 8.00
C GLY A 32 2.14 5.31 8.54
N VAL A 33 1.39 4.61 7.69
CA VAL A 33 0.30 3.74 8.16
C VAL A 33 0.91 2.48 8.77
N PRO A 34 0.50 2.07 9.99
CA PRO A 34 1.03 0.87 10.62
C PRO A 34 0.85 -0.35 9.73
N ARG A 35 1.94 -1.10 9.51
CA ARG A 35 1.88 -2.35 8.72
C ARG A 35 0.85 -3.33 9.27
N SER A 36 0.66 -3.36 10.59
CA SER A 36 -0.32 -4.18 11.29
C SER A 36 -1.77 -3.76 10.98
N ASP A 37 -2.05 -2.49 10.76
CA ASP A 37 -3.38 -2.01 10.38
C ASP A 37 -3.72 -2.38 8.94
N LEU A 38 -2.74 -2.27 8.04
CA LEU A 38 -2.90 -2.78 6.68
C LEU A 38 -3.10 -4.30 6.70
N ALA A 39 -2.37 -5.04 7.54
CA ALA A 39 -2.53 -6.50 7.67
C ALA A 39 -3.94 -6.94 8.13
N LYS A 40 -4.71 -6.06 8.80
CA LYS A 40 -6.11 -6.34 9.19
C LYS A 40 -7.06 -6.30 8.00
N LEU A 41 -6.69 -5.66 6.88
CA LEU A 41 -7.54 -5.56 5.71
C LEU A 41 -7.68 -6.93 5.02
N HIS A 42 -8.92 -7.34 4.73
CA HIS A 42 -9.19 -8.63 4.12
C HIS A 42 -8.55 -8.73 2.72
N GLY A 43 -7.51 -9.55 2.59
CA GLY A 43 -6.72 -9.69 1.34
C GLY A 43 -5.32 -9.06 1.40
N MET A 44 -4.93 -8.44 2.53
CA MET A 44 -3.56 -7.97 2.79
C MET A 44 -2.65 -9.09 3.32
N GLY A 45 -2.10 -9.87 2.39
CA GLY A 45 -1.06 -10.85 2.71
C GLY A 45 0.34 -10.23 2.87
N PRO A 46 1.30 -10.97 3.47
CA PRO A 46 2.67 -10.51 3.70
C PRO A 46 3.38 -10.09 2.41
N LYS A 47 3.06 -10.73 1.27
CA LYS A 47 3.56 -10.35 -0.05
C LYS A 47 3.11 -8.95 -0.47
N ALA A 48 1.83 -8.62 -0.28
CA ALA A 48 1.31 -7.31 -0.65
C ALA A 48 1.94 -6.21 0.22
N LEU A 49 2.02 -6.43 1.53
CA LEU A 49 2.67 -5.52 2.47
C LEU A 49 4.17 -5.34 2.16
N GLY A 50 4.86 -6.40 1.70
CA GLY A 50 6.25 -6.29 1.23
C GLY A 50 6.40 -5.40 0.00
N ILE A 51 5.50 -5.55 -0.98
CA ILE A 51 5.50 -4.71 -2.20
C ILE A 51 5.20 -3.25 -1.85
N LEU A 52 4.23 -2.99 -0.97
CA LEU A 52 3.90 -1.63 -0.52
C LEU A 52 5.09 -0.96 0.19
N GLN A 53 5.73 -1.68 1.09
CA GLN A 53 6.93 -1.21 1.79
C GLN A 53 8.05 -0.87 0.79
N ALA A 54 8.39 -1.79 -0.11
CA ALA A 54 9.44 -1.57 -1.10
C ALA A 54 9.15 -0.39 -2.03
N ALA A 55 7.88 -0.23 -2.43
CA ALA A 55 7.47 0.90 -3.26
C ALA A 55 7.56 2.24 -2.51
N LEU A 56 7.24 2.26 -1.21
CA LEU A 56 7.44 3.45 -0.37
C LEU A 56 8.93 3.79 -0.19
N GLU A 57 9.76 2.78 0.03
CA GLU A 57 11.21 2.93 0.24
C GLU A 57 11.92 3.54 -0.98
N GLN A 58 11.45 3.25 -2.19
CA GLN A 58 11.92 3.91 -3.43
C GLN A 58 11.76 5.44 -3.40
N HIS A 59 10.89 5.95 -2.54
CA HIS A 59 10.62 7.37 -2.35
C HIS A 59 11.10 7.90 -0.99
N ASN A 60 11.94 7.16 -0.27
CA ASN A 60 12.36 7.46 1.10
C ASN A 60 11.19 7.56 2.09
N LEU A 61 10.11 6.81 1.83
CA LEU A 61 8.96 6.66 2.72
C LEU A 61 8.93 5.22 3.27
N GLY A 62 8.07 4.96 4.25
CA GLY A 62 7.87 3.61 4.78
C GLY A 62 6.49 3.46 5.41
N LEU A 63 6.09 2.22 5.65
CA LEU A 63 4.99 1.92 6.56
C LEU A 63 5.43 2.23 8.01
N GLY A 64 4.45 2.45 8.88
CA GLY A 64 4.64 2.62 10.32
C GLY A 64 4.78 1.30 11.08
#